data_AF-A0A078IZ54-F1
#
_entry.id   AF-A0A078IZ54-F1
#
_cell.length_a   1.000
_cell.length_b   1.000
_cell.length_c   1.000
_cell.angle_alpha   90.00
_cell.angle_beta   90.00
_cell.angle_gamma   90.00
#
_symmetry.space_group_name_H-M   'P 1'
#
loop_
_entity.id
_entity.type
_entity.pdbx_description
1 polymer ?
#
loop_
_entity_poly.entity_id
_entity_poly.type
_entity_poly.pdbx_seq_one_letter_code
_entity_poly.pdbx_strand_id
1 'polypeptide(L)'
;MPIPKKLPCPDNCGVSINWHVNTDYRDGWTARLTVFNWRDFAFEDWFVALRWEKQVQGMKTSTPLMAHVFHQTTEPLYPPVPGKQQSVISFKKKNIKGLNIPEGDGFPTKLFFNGEECALPKHFPKKSSGQRHGISVLMSLVLAIAAFALMMD
;
A
#
# COMPACT_ATOMS: atom_id res chain seq x y z
N MET A 1 11.55 1.56 17.94
CA MET A 1 10.49 2.14 17.07
C MET A 1 9.47 2.83 17.96
N PRO A 2 9.12 4.11 17.75
CA PRO A 2 8.16 4.80 18.61
C PRO A 2 6.74 4.26 18.38
N ILE A 3 6.10 3.80 19.46
CA ILE A 3 4.71 3.32 19.45
C ILE A 3 3.79 4.44 18.93
N PRO A 4 2.87 4.16 17.99
CA PRO A 4 1.86 5.14 17.56
C PRO A 4 1.02 5.63 18.75
N LYS A 5 0.68 6.93 18.76
CA LYS A 5 -0.09 7.55 19.86
C LYS A 5 -1.53 7.03 19.95
N LYS A 6 -2.09 6.59 18.83
CA LYS A 6 -3.34 5.82 18.79
C LYS A 6 -2.95 4.35 18.71
N LEU A 7 -3.46 3.55 19.63
CA LEU A 7 -3.35 2.11 19.53
C LEU A 7 -4.12 1.63 18.28
N PRO A 8 -3.73 0.51 17.64
CA PRO A 8 -4.60 -0.17 16.68
C PRO A 8 -5.98 -0.36 17.33
N CYS A 9 -7.05 -0.32 16.51
CA CYS A 9 -8.46 -0.29 16.94
C CYS A 9 -8.73 -1.12 18.23
N PRO A 10 -9.56 -0.61 19.17
CA PRO A 10 -9.42 -0.83 20.63
C PRO A 10 -9.56 -2.25 21.20
N ASP A 11 -9.67 -3.30 20.38
CA ASP A 11 -9.90 -4.69 20.84
C ASP A 11 -9.03 -5.72 20.09
N ASN A 12 -7.79 -5.37 19.71
CA ASN A 12 -6.92 -6.21 18.87
C ASN A 12 -7.53 -6.58 17.50
N CYS A 13 -8.67 -5.97 17.14
CA CYS A 13 -9.45 -6.03 15.91
C CYS A 13 -9.70 -7.39 15.26
N GLY A 14 -9.15 -8.52 15.73
CA GLY A 14 -9.25 -9.85 15.13
C GLY A 14 -8.95 -9.88 13.63
N VAL A 15 -8.40 -8.81 13.07
CA VAL A 15 -8.42 -8.51 11.63
C VAL A 15 -7.15 -7.74 11.31
N SER A 16 -6.49 -8.11 10.23
CA SER A 16 -5.34 -7.38 9.69
C SER A 16 -5.70 -6.78 8.35
N ILE A 17 -5.55 -5.46 8.25
CA ILE A 17 -5.77 -4.72 7.01
C ILE A 17 -4.41 -4.34 6.44
N ASN A 18 -4.15 -4.77 5.21
CA ASN A 18 -2.93 -4.47 4.49
C ASN A 18 -3.24 -3.61 3.26
N TRP A 19 -2.48 -2.52 3.10
CA TRP A 19 -2.55 -1.62 1.96
C TRP A 19 -1.24 -1.68 1.18
N HIS A 20 -1.30 -2.03 -0.09
CA HIS A 20 -0.14 -2.12 -0.96
C HIS A 20 -0.37 -1.36 -2.26
N VAL A 21 0.43 -0.34 -2.55
CA VAL A 21 0.46 0.31 -3.87
C VAL A 21 1.09 -0.65 -4.88
N ASN A 22 0.31 -1.07 -5.88
CA ASN A 22 0.74 -2.06 -6.87
C ASN A 22 1.54 -1.43 -8.01
N THR A 23 0.94 -0.46 -8.70
CA THR A 23 1.52 0.14 -9.90
C THR A 23 1.19 1.62 -9.95
N ASP A 24 2.19 2.41 -10.35
CA ASP A 24 2.03 3.83 -10.64
C ASP A 24 2.25 4.08 -12.14
N TYR A 25 1.27 4.64 -12.83
CA TYR A 25 1.30 4.86 -14.29
C TYR A 25 0.83 6.27 -14.65
N ARG A 26 0.77 6.61 -15.95
CA ARG A 26 0.67 8.01 -16.40
C ARG A 26 -0.63 8.71 -15.96
N ASP A 27 -1.76 8.04 -16.11
CA ASP A 27 -3.11 8.58 -15.88
C ASP A 27 -3.77 8.04 -14.60
N GLY A 28 -3.10 7.13 -13.89
CA GLY A 28 -3.65 6.47 -12.72
C GLY A 28 -2.61 5.75 -11.87
N TRP A 29 -3.09 5.13 -10.81
CA TRP A 29 -2.34 4.20 -9.98
C TRP A 29 -3.29 3.17 -9.40
N THR A 30 -2.76 2.02 -9.01
CA THR A 30 -3.52 0.92 -8.41
C THR A 30 -2.98 0.57 -7.04
N ALA A 31 -3.88 0.18 -6.14
CA ALA A 31 -3.52 -0.38 -4.86
C ALA A 31 -4.42 -1.54 -4.49
N ARG A 32 -3.86 -2.44 -3.68
CA ARG A 32 -4.48 -3.65 -3.18
C ARG A 32 -4.79 -3.45 -1.72
N LEU A 33 -6.08 -3.49 -1.43
CA LEU A 33 -6.61 -3.60 -0.07
C LEU A 33 -6.81 -5.08 0.22
N THR A 34 -6.15 -5.59 1.25
CA THR A 34 -6.38 -6.93 1.77
C THR A 34 -6.87 -6.81 3.18
N VAL A 35 -7.89 -7.58 3.52
CA VAL A 35 -8.33 -7.73 4.89
C VAL A 35 -8.36 -9.20 5.24
N PHE A 36 -7.70 -9.53 6.33
CA PHE A 36 -7.53 -10.88 6.83
C PHE A 36 -8.21 -10.98 8.17
N ASN A 37 -9.22 -11.83 8.29
CA ASN A 37 -9.85 -12.13 9.56
C ASN A 37 -9.06 -13.25 10.26
N TRP A 38 -8.59 -13.00 11.48
CA TRP A 38 -7.91 -13.96 12.37
C TRP A 38 -8.87 -14.68 13.32
N ARG A 39 -10.14 -14.29 13.36
CA ARG A 39 -11.17 -14.95 14.15
C ARG A 39 -11.68 -16.20 13.45
N ASP A 40 -12.26 -17.07 14.23
CA ASP A 40 -12.96 -18.31 13.83
C ASP A 40 -14.41 -18.06 13.39
N PHE A 41 -14.91 -16.82 13.52
CA PHE A 41 -16.22 -16.40 13.01
C PHE A 41 -16.07 -15.41 11.86
N ALA A 42 -17.00 -15.45 10.90
CA ALA A 42 -17.08 -14.48 9.83
C ALA A 42 -17.67 -13.15 10.35
N PHE A 43 -17.11 -12.02 9.91
CA PHE A 43 -17.79 -10.74 10.04
C PHE A 43 -18.80 -10.62 8.90
N GLU A 44 -20.04 -10.27 9.21
CA GLU A 44 -21.08 -9.94 8.21
C GLU A 44 -21.04 -8.44 7.91
N ASP A 45 -21.24 -8.07 6.63
CA ASP A 45 -21.39 -6.69 6.15
C ASP A 45 -20.33 -5.67 6.62
N TRP A 46 -19.12 -6.15 6.81
CA TRP A 46 -18.00 -5.35 7.25
C TRP A 46 -17.48 -4.46 6.13
N PHE A 47 -17.00 -3.27 6.52
CA PHE A 47 -16.49 -2.30 5.57
C PHE A 47 -15.20 -1.65 6.05
N VAL A 48 -14.38 -1.27 5.07
CA VAL A 48 -13.20 -0.43 5.30
C VAL A 48 -13.43 0.90 4.60
N ALA A 49 -13.24 1.99 5.33
CA ALA A 49 -13.23 3.32 4.75
C ALA A 49 -11.83 3.95 4.83
N LEU A 50 -11.37 4.51 3.73
CA LEU A 50 -10.04 5.09 3.59
C LEU A 50 -10.16 6.57 3.26
N ARG A 51 -9.31 7.40 3.85
CA ARG A 51 -9.29 8.85 3.64
C ARG A 51 -7.91 9.32 3.18
N TRP A 52 -7.89 10.18 2.17
CA TRP A 52 -6.70 10.91 1.73
C TRP A 52 -6.83 12.41 2.02
N GLU A 53 -5.71 13.06 2.33
CA GLU A 53 -5.66 14.52 2.55
C GLU A 53 -5.44 15.32 1.26
N LYS A 54 -4.68 14.80 0.29
CA LYS A 54 -4.49 15.48 -0.99
C LYS A 54 -5.78 15.48 -1.81
N GLN A 55 -6.28 16.67 -2.12
CA GLN A 55 -7.57 16.85 -2.77
C GLN A 55 -7.53 16.53 -4.26
N VAL A 56 -8.56 15.82 -4.73
CA VAL A 56 -8.96 15.81 -6.14
C VAL A 56 -9.57 17.16 -6.46
N GLN A 57 -8.85 18.00 -7.22
CA GLN A 57 -9.30 19.35 -7.50
C GLN A 57 -10.45 19.30 -8.52
N GLY A 58 -11.67 19.69 -8.11
CA GLY A 58 -12.87 19.69 -8.98
C GLY A 58 -14.11 19.02 -8.41
N MET A 59 -14.06 18.43 -7.21
CA MET A 59 -15.23 17.88 -6.52
C MET A 59 -15.66 18.83 -5.40
N LYS A 60 -16.79 19.54 -5.57
CA LYS A 60 -17.37 20.41 -4.55
C LYS A 60 -18.09 19.57 -3.48
N THR A 61 -17.35 18.96 -2.56
CA THR A 61 -17.69 18.68 -1.13
C THR A 61 -16.69 17.67 -0.56
N SER A 62 -16.11 18.03 0.60
CA SER A 62 -15.47 17.18 1.63
C SER A 62 -14.79 15.88 1.21
N THR A 63 -13.45 15.82 1.31
CA THR A 63 -12.56 14.63 1.45
C THR A 63 -12.98 13.35 0.70
N PRO A 64 -12.16 12.79 -0.21
CA PRO A 64 -12.45 11.47 -0.78
C PRO A 64 -12.32 10.41 0.32
N LEU A 65 -13.45 10.08 0.95
CA LEU A 65 -13.61 8.89 1.75
C LEU A 65 -14.04 7.78 0.78
N MET A 66 -13.15 6.84 0.49
CA MET A 66 -13.54 5.63 -0.24
C MET A 66 -13.95 4.57 0.79
N ALA A 67 -15.24 4.26 0.83
CA ALA A 67 -15.76 3.12 1.58
C ALA A 67 -15.88 1.92 0.64
N HIS A 68 -15.26 0.79 1.02
CA HIS A 68 -15.39 -0.48 0.32
C HIS A 68 -16.06 -1.47 1.26
N VAL A 69 -17.24 -1.94 0.86
CA VAL A 69 -18.00 -2.96 1.58
C VAL A 69 -17.56 -4.33 1.08
N PHE A 70 -17.21 -5.18 2.02
CA PHE A 70 -16.77 -6.54 1.76
C PHE A 70 -17.92 -7.48 2.14
N HIS A 71 -18.57 -8.08 1.15
CA HIS A 71 -19.53 -9.14 1.42
C HIS A 71 -18.77 -10.46 1.48
N GLN A 72 -18.86 -11.14 2.62
CA GLN A 72 -18.42 -12.52 2.78
C GLN A 72 -19.65 -13.41 2.55
N THR A 73 -19.68 -14.20 1.48
CA THR A 73 -20.73 -15.21 1.30
C THR A 73 -20.55 -16.30 2.35
N THR A 74 -21.47 -16.36 3.30
CA THR A 74 -21.51 -17.33 4.38
C THR A 74 -21.98 -18.69 3.85
N GLU A 75 -21.11 -19.43 3.19
CA GLU A 75 -21.19 -20.89 3.28
C GLU A 75 -20.32 -21.32 4.46
N PRO A 76 -20.91 -21.85 5.56
CA PRO A 76 -20.14 -22.28 6.71
C PRO A 76 -19.31 -23.51 6.33
N LEU A 77 -18.07 -23.28 5.92
CA LEU A 77 -17.06 -24.33 5.85
C LEU A 77 -16.80 -24.83 7.27
N TYR A 78 -16.92 -26.14 7.48
CA TYR A 78 -16.51 -26.80 8.71
C TYR A 78 -15.22 -27.59 8.45
N PRO A 79 -14.09 -27.27 9.11
CA PRO A 79 -13.92 -26.24 10.15
C PRO A 79 -13.92 -24.80 9.59
N PRO A 80 -14.25 -23.79 10.41
CA PRO A 80 -14.19 -22.38 10.00
C PRO A 80 -12.78 -22.02 9.53
N VAL A 81 -12.65 -21.61 8.28
CA VAL A 81 -11.36 -21.14 7.74
C VAL A 81 -11.35 -19.61 7.83
N PRO A 82 -10.41 -19.01 8.58
CA PRO A 82 -10.27 -17.57 8.64
C PRO A 82 -10.09 -16.98 7.24
N GLY A 83 -10.94 -16.02 6.89
CA GLY A 83 -11.09 -15.53 5.52
C GLY A 83 -10.11 -14.42 5.16
N LYS A 84 -9.54 -14.50 3.95
CA LYS A 84 -8.82 -13.39 3.31
C LYS A 84 -9.68 -12.80 2.20
N GLN A 85 -10.07 -11.54 2.34
CA GLN A 85 -10.71 -10.80 1.28
C GLN A 85 -9.75 -9.77 0.71
N GLN A 86 -9.73 -9.65 -0.62
CA GLN A 86 -8.79 -8.80 -1.32
C GLN A 86 -9.49 -8.07 -2.45
N SER A 87 -9.20 -6.77 -2.56
CA SER A 87 -9.71 -5.91 -3.63
C SER A 87 -8.55 -5.12 -4.23
N VAL A 88 -8.61 -4.90 -5.54
CA VAL A 88 -7.67 -4.02 -6.25
C VAL A 88 -8.45 -2.80 -6.70
N ILE A 89 -8.00 -1.64 -6.23
CA ILE A 89 -8.64 -0.35 -6.44
C ILE A 89 -7.79 0.47 -7.41
N SER A 90 -8.44 1.00 -8.44
CA SER A 90 -7.81 1.85 -9.46
C SER A 90 -8.20 3.31 -9.25
N PHE A 91 -7.21 4.19 -9.18
CA PHE A 91 -7.39 5.62 -8.96
C PHE A 91 -6.96 6.39 -10.20
N LYS A 92 -7.74 7.39 -10.60
CA LYS A 92 -7.38 8.31 -11.69
C LYS A 92 -6.58 9.48 -11.11
N LYS A 93 -5.49 9.85 -11.79
CA LYS A 93 -4.68 11.03 -11.46
C LYS A 93 -5.26 12.33 -12.01
N LYS A 94 -6.26 12.24 -12.89
CA LYS A 94 -6.89 13.39 -13.54
C LYS A 94 -7.38 14.38 -12.49
N ASN A 95 -6.98 15.65 -12.62
CA ASN A 95 -7.30 16.76 -11.74
C ASN A 95 -6.71 16.70 -10.31
N ILE A 96 -5.69 15.89 -10.05
CA ILE A 96 -4.94 15.91 -8.77
C ILE A 96 -3.60 16.61 -9.00
N LYS A 97 -3.43 17.83 -8.50
CA LYS A 97 -2.16 18.55 -8.60
C LYS A 97 -1.20 18.11 -7.49
N GLY A 98 0.08 17.90 -7.85
CA GLY A 98 1.13 17.58 -6.88
C GLY A 98 1.03 16.18 -6.26
N LEU A 99 0.39 15.24 -6.95
CA LEU A 99 0.36 13.83 -6.57
C LEU A 99 1.70 13.15 -6.91
N ASN A 100 2.36 12.61 -5.90
CA ASN A 100 3.63 11.91 -5.97
C ASN A 100 3.49 10.58 -5.21
N ILE A 101 3.11 9.54 -5.95
CA ILE A 101 2.94 8.18 -5.41
C ILE A 101 4.26 7.63 -4.83
N PRO A 102 5.43 7.79 -5.49
CA PRO A 102 6.71 7.41 -4.89
C PRO A 102 7.02 8.05 -3.53
N GLU A 103 6.56 9.28 -3.28
CA GLU A 103 6.74 9.98 -2.00
C GLU A 103 5.77 9.55 -0.90
N GLY A 104 4.79 8.71 -1.22
CA GLY A 104 3.85 8.14 -0.27
C GLY A 104 2.41 8.62 -0.40
N ASP A 105 2.08 9.45 -1.40
CA ASP A 105 0.70 9.93 -1.57
C ASP A 105 -0.31 8.82 -1.92
N GLY A 106 0.17 7.64 -2.34
CA GLY A 106 -0.66 6.46 -2.56
C GLY A 106 -1.17 5.82 -1.27
N PHE A 107 -0.70 6.26 -0.10
CA PHE A 107 -1.13 5.75 1.20
C PHE A 107 -2.23 6.63 1.82
N PRO A 108 -3.27 6.02 2.42
CA PRO A 108 -4.30 6.77 3.11
C PRO A 108 -3.73 7.43 4.37
N THR A 109 -4.33 8.55 4.74
CA THR A 109 -4.04 9.31 5.96
C THR A 109 -4.88 8.86 7.14
N LYS A 110 -6.04 8.25 6.87
CA LYS A 110 -6.88 7.58 7.86
C LYS A 110 -7.48 6.31 7.29
N LEU A 111 -7.65 5.33 8.16
CA LEU A 111 -8.33 4.08 7.88
C LEU A 111 -9.39 3.88 8.95
N PHE A 112 -10.59 3.51 8.51
CA PHE A 112 -11.70 3.15 9.39
C PHE A 112 -12.12 1.72 9.09
N PHE A 113 -12.37 0.94 10.13
CA PHE A 113 -12.96 -0.39 10.04
C PHE A 113 -14.24 -0.38 10.86
N ASN A 114 -15.38 -0.70 10.23
CA ASN A 114 -16.70 -0.68 10.88
C ASN A 114 -17.00 0.60 11.70
N GLY A 115 -16.52 1.75 11.23
CA GLY A 115 -16.74 3.05 11.86
C GLY A 115 -15.65 3.51 12.84
N GLU A 116 -14.73 2.63 13.25
CA GLU A 116 -13.64 2.97 14.16
C GLU A 116 -12.36 3.34 13.42
N GLU A 117 -11.67 4.42 13.85
CA GLU A 117 -10.40 4.85 13.25
C GLU A 117 -9.24 3.97 13.73
N CYS A 118 -8.59 3.26 12.82
CA CYS A 118 -7.42 2.44 13.14
C CYS A 118 -6.11 3.23 13.00
N ALA A 119 -5.11 2.83 13.80
CA ALA A 119 -3.78 3.40 13.75
C ALA A 119 -3.06 3.06 12.44
N LEU A 120 -2.45 4.08 11.82
CA LEU A 120 -1.57 3.91 10.67
C LEU A 120 -0.10 4.02 11.08
N PRO A 121 0.82 3.31 10.39
CA PRO A 121 2.25 3.43 10.63
C PRO A 121 2.72 4.85 10.29
N LYS A 122 3.67 5.38 11.07
CA LYS A 122 4.24 6.72 10.83
C LYS A 122 5.16 6.78 9.61
N HIS A 123 5.71 5.63 9.21
CA HIS A 123 6.63 5.52 8.09
C HIS A 123 6.06 4.53 7.08
N PHE A 124 5.77 5.01 5.88
CA PHE A 124 5.36 4.16 4.78
C PHE A 124 6.59 3.66 4.02
N PRO A 125 6.59 2.41 3.54
CA PRO A 125 7.61 1.92 2.63
C PRO A 125 7.61 2.76 1.36
N LYS A 126 8.62 3.61 1.20
CA LYS A 126 8.87 4.33 -0.06
C LYS A 126 9.70 3.45 -0.97
N LYS A 127 9.53 3.59 -2.28
CA LYS A 127 10.41 2.92 -3.25
C LYS A 127 11.85 3.33 -2.91
N SER A 128 12.68 2.38 -2.47
CA SER A 128 14.09 2.70 -2.26
C SER A 128 14.66 3.12 -3.62
N SER A 129 15.28 4.29 -3.69
CA SER A 129 16.23 4.57 -4.76
C SER A 129 17.42 3.63 -4.55
N GLY A 130 17.29 2.37 -4.97
CA GLY A 130 18.44 1.50 -5.08
C GLY A 130 19.40 2.20 -6.01
N GLN A 131 20.54 2.65 -5.49
CA GLN A 131 21.64 3.09 -6.34
C GLN A 131 22.08 1.86 -7.15
N ARG A 132 21.43 1.64 -8.29
CA ARG A 132 22.01 0.86 -9.37
C ARG A 132 23.25 1.64 -9.78
N HIS A 133 24.37 1.32 -9.16
CA HIS A 133 25.66 1.72 -9.70
C HIS A 133 25.71 1.12 -11.10
N GLY A 134 25.48 1.96 -12.11
CA GLY A 134 25.66 1.57 -13.49
C GLY A 134 27.13 1.20 -13.64
N ILE A 135 27.42 -0.07 -13.87
CA ILE A 135 28.77 -0.50 -14.22
C ILE A 135 29.09 0.21 -15.53
N SER A 136 29.99 1.20 -15.48
CA SER A 136 30.47 1.88 -16.67
C SER A 136 31.21 0.86 -17.52
N VAL A 137 30.66 0.52 -18.69
CA VAL A 137 31.27 -0.41 -19.66
C VAL A 137 32.73 -0.02 -19.97
N LEU A 138 33.00 1.29 -19.95
CA LEU A 138 34.33 1.85 -20.18
C LEU A 138 35.32 1.50 -19.05
N MET A 139 34.89 1.56 -17.79
CA MET A 139 35.73 1.13 -16.65
C MET A 139 35.96 -0.39 -16.66
N SER A 140 34.96 -1.18 -17.05
CA SER A 140 35.11 -2.62 -17.20
C SER A 140 36.11 -3.00 -18.30
N LEU A 141 36.09 -2.28 -19.44
CA LEU A 141 37.05 -2.47 -20.53
C LEU A 141 38.48 -2.10 -20.12
N VAL A 142 38.66 -0.97 -19.43
CA VAL A 142 39.98 -0.52 -18.94
C VAL A 142 40.57 -1.54 -17.97
N LEU A 143 39.77 -2.07 -17.03
CA LEU A 143 40.22 -3.10 -16.09
C LEU A 143 40.60 -4.41 -16.80
N ALA A 144 39.83 -4.82 -17.82
CA ALA A 144 40.14 -6.03 -18.59
C ALA A 144 41.44 -5.90 -19.39
N ILE A 145 41.67 -4.73 -20.02
CA ILE A 145 42.91 -4.45 -20.78
C ILE A 145 44.12 -4.41 -19.84
N ALA A 146 43.99 -3.76 -18.68
CA ALA A 146 45.07 -3.69 -17.69
C ALA A 146 45.43 -5.08 -17.15
N ALA A 147 44.44 -5.93 -16.86
CA ALA A 147 44.67 -7.30 -16.44
C ALA A 147 45.39 -8.12 -17.53
N PHE A 148 45.00 -7.96 -18.79
CA PHE A 148 45.68 -8.61 -19.92
C PHE A 148 47.13 -8.17 -20.07
N ALA A 149 47.41 -6.87 -19.94
CA ALA A 149 48.76 -6.33 -20.02
C ALA A 149 49.66 -6.87 -18.90
N LEU A 150 49.14 -6.94 -17.67
CA LEU A 150 49.88 -7.50 -16.51
C LEU A 150 50.13 -9.02 -16.60
N MET A 151 49.39 -9.74 -17.45
CA MET A 151 49.62 -11.16 -17.72
C MET A 151 50.60 -11.40 -18.88
N MET A 152 50.98 -10.35 -19.61
CA MET A 152 51.92 -10.41 -20.74
C MET A 152 53.34 -9.96 -20.37
N ASP A 153 53.56 -9.53 -19.12
CA ASP A 153 54.87 -9.38 -18.46
C ASP A 153 55.22 -10.65 -17.66
#